data_AF-A0A963G762-F1
#
_entry.id   AF-A0A963G762-F1
#
_cell.length_a   1.000
_cell.length_b   1.000
_cell.length_c   1.000
_cell.angle_alpha   90.00
_cell.angle_beta   90.00
_cell.angle_gamma   90.00
#
_symmetry.space_group_name_H-M   'P 1'
#
loop_
_entity.id
_entity.type
_entity.pdbx_description
1 polymer ?
#
loop_
_entity_poly.entity_id
_entity_poly.type
_entity_poly.pdbx_seq_one_letter_code
_entity_poly.pdbx_strand_id
1 'polypeptide(L)'
;MKDIRDRQAQLQQMVEDMLREAADQGASAAEAGVNFDVGLSVSVRLGEVETIEHTRDQGMAVSVYFGHRKGSASTSDFKPEAIRDTVRAACNIARFTTEDR
;
A
#
# COMPACT_ATOMS: atom_id res chain seq x y z
N MET A 1 -3.60 0.26 23.35
CA MET A 1 -2.41 1.11 23.08
C MET A 1 -1.13 0.34 22.74
N LYS A 2 -0.94 -0.92 23.18
CA LYS A 2 0.15 -1.80 22.69
C LYS A 2 -0.09 -2.22 21.23
N ASP A 3 -1.30 -2.68 20.94
CA ASP A 3 -1.74 -3.14 19.61
C ASP A 3 -1.51 -2.15 18.45
N ILE A 4 -1.82 -0.86 18.65
CA ILE A 4 -1.60 0.18 17.64
C ILE A 4 -0.11 0.36 17.32
N ARG A 5 0.77 0.29 18.34
CA ARG A 5 2.21 0.45 18.15
C ARG A 5 2.81 -0.75 17.43
N ASP A 6 2.38 -1.96 17.79
CA ASP A 6 2.81 -3.19 17.13
C ASP A 6 2.37 -3.19 15.66
N ARG A 7 1.13 -2.74 15.39
CA ARG A 7 0.62 -2.57 14.02
C ARG A 7 1.41 -1.52 13.24
N GLN A 8 1.66 -0.35 13.83
CA GLN A 8 2.44 0.71 13.20
C GLN A 8 3.85 0.21 12.83
N ALA A 9 4.52 -0.53 13.72
CA ALA A 9 5.82 -1.12 13.43
C ALA A 9 5.77 -2.13 12.27
N GLN A 10 4.72 -2.95 12.18
CA GLN A 10 4.52 -3.86 11.04
C GLN A 10 4.32 -3.10 9.74
N LEU A 11 3.49 -2.06 9.75
CA LEU A 11 3.23 -1.22 8.57
C LEU A 11 4.50 -0.49 8.10
N GLN A 12 5.29 0.03 9.06
CA GLN A 12 6.58 0.63 8.75
C GLN A 12 7.53 -0.38 8.12
N GLN A 13 7.62 -1.60 8.66
CA GLN A 13 8.45 -2.66 8.08
C GLN A 13 8.03 -2.98 6.65
N MET A 14 6.73 -3.05 6.36
CA MET A 14 6.24 -3.28 4.99
C MET A 14 6.67 -2.17 4.02
N VAL A 15 6.62 -0.91 4.46
CA VAL A 15 7.10 0.22 3.65
C VAL A 15 8.60 0.11 3.40
N GLU A 16 9.39 -0.19 4.43
CA GLU A 16 10.84 -0.40 4.30
C GLU A 16 11.17 -1.55 3.35
N ASP A 17 10.43 -2.65 3.42
CA ASP A 17 10.61 -3.82 2.54
C ASP A 17 10.27 -3.48 1.08
N MET A 18 9.19 -2.72 0.83
CA MET A 18 8.84 -2.24 -0.51
C MET A 18 9.93 -1.34 -1.11
N LEU A 19 10.44 -0.39 -0.31
CA LEU A 19 11.49 0.52 -0.76
C LEU A 19 12.81 -0.21 -1.02
N ARG A 20 13.15 -1.20 -0.17
CA ARG A 20 14.33 -2.04 -0.35
C ARG A 20 14.22 -2.88 -1.61
N GLU A 21 13.11 -3.56 -1.82
CA GLU A 21 12.86 -4.32 -3.06
C GLU A 21 12.94 -3.40 -4.29
N ALA A 22 12.38 -2.20 -4.24
CA ALA A 22 12.47 -1.25 -5.36
C ALA A 22 13.92 -0.84 -5.67
N ALA A 23 14.74 -0.62 -4.63
CA ALA A 23 16.16 -0.35 -4.79
C ALA A 23 16.93 -1.57 -5.35
N ASP A 24 16.64 -2.78 -4.87
CA ASP A 24 17.22 -4.03 -5.37
C ASP A 24 16.84 -4.30 -6.84
N GLN A 25 15.64 -3.88 -7.24
CA GLN A 25 15.18 -3.90 -8.63
C GLN A 25 15.79 -2.76 -9.47
N GLY A 26 16.63 -1.89 -8.90
CA GLY A 26 17.41 -0.87 -9.58
C GLY A 26 16.69 0.46 -9.82
N ALA A 27 15.61 0.76 -9.09
CA ALA A 27 14.95 2.06 -9.18
C ALA A 27 15.90 3.17 -8.70
N SER A 28 15.91 4.31 -9.40
CA SER A 28 16.69 5.49 -9.00
C SER A 28 16.06 6.25 -7.83
N ALA A 29 14.73 6.19 -7.72
CA ALA A 29 13.98 6.69 -6.58
C ALA A 29 12.69 5.87 -6.42
N ALA A 30 12.15 5.83 -5.21
CA ALA A 30 10.89 5.16 -4.92
C ALA A 30 10.15 5.88 -3.78
N GLU A 31 8.83 5.83 -3.84
CA GLU A 31 7.89 6.26 -2.81
C GLU A 31 6.94 5.10 -2.54
N ALA A 32 6.66 4.82 -1.27
CA ALA A 32 5.70 3.79 -0.90
C ALA A 32 4.84 4.25 0.27
N GLY A 33 3.59 3.83 0.26
CA GLY A 33 2.61 4.15 1.30
C GLY A 33 1.77 2.93 1.64
N VAL A 34 1.34 2.84 2.89
CA VAL A 34 0.45 1.79 3.39
C VAL A 34 -0.65 2.44 4.23
N ASN A 35 -1.87 1.94 4.08
CA ASN A 35 -3.02 2.31 4.90
C ASN A 35 -3.65 1.07 5.53
N PHE A 36 -4.27 1.29 6.69
CA PHE A 36 -5.02 0.29 7.40
C PHE A 36 -6.07 0.98 8.26
N ASP A 37 -7.32 0.69 7.99
CA ASP A 37 -8.47 1.36 8.60
C ASP A 37 -9.48 0.31 9.07
N VAL A 38 -10.04 0.53 10.25
CA VAL A 38 -11.11 -0.29 10.82
C VAL A 38 -12.17 0.63 11.39
N GLY A 39 -13.43 0.41 11.04
CA GLY A 39 -14.54 1.26 11.43
C GLY A 39 -15.77 0.47 11.86
N LEU A 40 -16.62 1.14 12.62
CA LEU A 40 -17.95 0.68 13.01
C LEU A 40 -18.93 1.83 12.76
N SER A 41 -19.95 1.58 11.94
CA SER A 41 -21.04 2.52 11.67
C SER A 41 -22.35 1.93 12.16
N VAL A 42 -23.15 2.72 12.86
CA VAL A 42 -24.47 2.30 13.38
C VAL A 42 -25.51 3.32 12.94
N SER A 43 -26.53 2.87 12.22
CA SER A 43 -27.68 3.68 11.78
C SER A 43 -28.93 3.31 12.58
N VAL A 44 -29.69 4.32 12.98
CA VAL A 44 -30.91 4.20 13.80
C VAL A 44 -32.02 4.99 13.13
N ARG A 45 -33.23 4.42 13.05
CA ARG A 45 -34.41 5.12 12.53
C ARG A 45 -35.61 4.83 13.42
N LEU A 46 -36.32 5.90 13.80
CA LEU A 46 -37.48 5.84 14.71
C LEU A 46 -37.16 5.16 16.06
N GLY A 47 -35.93 5.29 16.54
CA GLY A 47 -35.49 4.71 17.81
C GLY A 47 -35.03 3.25 17.73
N GLU A 48 -35.16 2.61 16.56
CA GLU A 48 -34.74 1.24 16.31
C GLU A 48 -33.47 1.20 15.47
N VAL A 49 -32.56 0.27 15.81
CA VAL A 49 -31.32 0.08 15.04
C VAL A 49 -31.69 -0.51 13.68
N GLU A 50 -31.28 0.19 12.61
CA GLU A 50 -31.49 -0.29 11.25
C GLU A 50 -30.28 -1.05 10.71
N THR A 51 -29.07 -0.55 10.96
CA THR A 51 -27.86 -1.10 10.34
C THR A 51 -26.67 -0.98 11.26
N ILE A 52 -25.87 -2.05 11.31
CA ILE A 52 -24.56 -2.07 11.95
C ILE A 52 -23.59 -2.54 10.87
N GLU A 53 -22.62 -1.71 10.52
CA GLU A 53 -21.63 -1.99 9.49
C GLU A 53 -20.22 -1.96 10.09
N HIS A 54 -19.44 -3.00 9.79
CA HIS A 54 -18.04 -3.11 10.18
C HIS A 54 -17.19 -2.94 8.92
N THR A 55 -16.37 -1.89 8.86
CA THR A 55 -15.43 -1.67 7.76
C THR A 55 -14.03 -2.12 8.17
N ARG A 56 -13.31 -2.72 7.22
CA ARG A 56 -11.89 -3.07 7.37
C ARG A 56 -11.21 -2.92 6.03
N ASP A 57 -10.47 -1.84 5.89
CA ASP A 57 -9.74 -1.49 4.68
C ASP A 57 -8.25 -1.58 4.93
N GLN A 58 -7.52 -2.07 3.94
CA GLN A 58 -6.07 -2.10 3.95
C GLN A 58 -5.56 -2.04 2.52
N GLY A 59 -4.46 -1.33 2.34
CA GLY A 59 -3.91 -1.09 1.02
C GLY A 59 -2.48 -0.62 1.12
N MET A 60 -1.70 -0.94 0.09
CA MET A 60 -0.39 -0.36 -0.12
C MET A 60 -0.22 0.04 -1.57
N ALA A 61 0.61 1.05 -1.78
CA ALA A 61 0.97 1.53 -3.09
C ALA A 61 2.46 1.85 -3.13
N VAL A 62 3.07 1.65 -4.29
CA VAL A 62 4.46 1.99 -4.57
C VAL A 62 4.54 2.70 -5.90
N SER A 63 5.32 3.77 -5.94
CA SER A 63 5.73 4.47 -7.15
C SER A 63 7.25 4.41 -7.26
N VAL A 64 7.75 3.95 -8.39
CA VAL A 64 9.18 3.83 -8.66
C VAL A 64 9.57 4.68 -9.86
N TYR A 65 10.81 5.12 -9.84
CA TYR A 65 11.41 5.96 -10.86
C TYR A 65 12.66 5.30 -11.41
N PHE A 66 12.82 5.33 -12.74
CA PHE A 66 14.03 4.91 -13.44
C PHE A 66 14.49 6.06 -14.35
N GLY A 67 15.25 6.99 -13.75
CA GLY A 67 15.50 8.30 -14.36
C GLY A 67 14.21 9.10 -14.40
N HIS A 68 13.80 9.55 -15.58
CA HIS A 68 12.56 10.29 -15.80
C HIS A 68 11.35 9.39 -16.18
N ARG A 69 11.47 8.07 -16.02
CA ARG A 69 10.36 7.13 -16.23
C ARG A 69 9.73 6.74 -14.90
N LYS A 70 8.41 6.86 -14.80
CA LYS A 70 7.63 6.50 -13.60
C LYS A 70 6.79 5.24 -13.85
N GLY A 71 6.66 4.42 -12.81
CA GLY A 71 5.69 3.33 -12.76
C GLY A 71 5.11 3.21 -11.36
N SER A 72 3.81 2.92 -11.26
CA SER A 72 3.10 2.81 -9.99
C SER A 72 2.26 1.54 -9.96
N ALA A 73 2.14 0.93 -8.79
CA ALA A 73 1.27 -0.23 -8.55
C ALA A 73 0.73 -0.20 -7.12
N SER A 74 -0.37 -0.91 -6.88
CA SER A 74 -1.01 -0.99 -5.56
C SER A 74 -1.68 -2.34 -5.34
N THR A 75 -1.78 -2.77 -4.08
CA THR A 75 -2.46 -4.02 -3.68
C THR A 75 -3.09 -3.89 -2.30
N SER A 76 -4.11 -4.69 -2.02
CA SER A 76 -4.71 -4.87 -0.69
C SER A 76 -4.28 -6.17 0.00
N ASP A 77 -3.46 -7.00 -0.66
CA ASP A 77 -2.88 -8.22 -0.07
C ASP A 77 -1.52 -7.92 0.57
N PHE A 78 -1.42 -8.12 1.89
CA PHE A 78 -0.23 -7.83 2.68
C PHE A 78 0.71 -9.05 2.81
N LYS A 79 0.46 -10.14 2.08
CA LYS A 79 1.40 -11.26 2.00
C LYS A 79 2.72 -10.80 1.35
N PRO A 80 3.88 -11.21 1.88
CA PRO A 80 5.19 -10.79 1.35
C PRO A 80 5.39 -11.02 -0.15
N GLU A 81 4.77 -12.06 -0.71
CA GLU A 81 4.80 -12.34 -2.14
C GLU A 81 4.03 -11.30 -2.96
N ALA A 82 2.81 -10.95 -2.53
CA ALA A 82 2.00 -9.92 -3.17
C ALA A 82 2.69 -8.54 -3.11
N ILE A 83 3.40 -8.25 -2.02
CA ILE A 83 4.21 -7.03 -1.88
C ILE A 83 5.30 -6.99 -2.96
N ARG A 84 6.12 -8.04 -3.06
CA ARG A 84 7.20 -8.14 -4.05
C ARG A 84 6.67 -8.09 -5.48
N ASP A 85 5.59 -8.79 -5.77
CA ASP A 85 4.98 -8.79 -7.09
C ASP A 85 4.43 -7.41 -7.48
N THR A 86 3.88 -6.67 -6.51
CA THR A 86 3.43 -5.28 -6.72
C THR A 86 4.59 -4.35 -7.03
N VAL A 87 5.70 -4.44 -6.28
CA VAL A 87 6.92 -3.67 -6.58
C VAL A 87 7.48 -4.01 -7.96
N ARG A 88 7.56 -5.31 -8.29
CA ARG A 88 8.01 -5.77 -9.60
C ARG A 88 7.12 -5.25 -10.72
N ALA A 89 5.80 -5.24 -10.53
CA ALA A 89 4.86 -4.68 -11.49
C ALA A 89 5.12 -3.18 -11.71
N ALA A 90 5.32 -2.40 -10.65
CA ALA A 90 5.68 -0.98 -10.76
C ALA A 90 7.00 -0.78 -11.51
N CYS A 91 8.03 -1.58 -11.21
CA CYS A 91 9.32 -1.53 -11.90
C CYS A 91 9.19 -1.90 -13.39
N ASN A 92 8.39 -2.91 -13.72
CA ASN A 92 8.13 -3.29 -15.11
C ASN A 92 7.45 -2.14 -15.84
N ILE A 93 6.39 -1.55 -15.28
CA ILE A 93 5.72 -0.39 -15.86
C ILE A 93 6.75 0.71 -16.13
N ALA A 94 7.55 1.09 -15.13
CA ALA A 94 8.56 2.16 -15.26
C ALA A 94 9.64 1.88 -16.31
N ARG A 95 10.01 0.62 -16.51
CA ARG A 95 11.02 0.24 -17.53
C ARG A 95 10.47 0.33 -18.95
N PHE A 96 9.18 0.10 -19.12
CA PHE A 96 8.49 0.08 -20.42
C PHE A 96 7.68 1.36 -20.72
N THR A 97 7.54 2.29 -19.77
CA THR A 97 6.95 3.61 -20.02
C THR A 97 7.94 4.56 -20.70
N THR A 98 7.38 5.47 -21.50
CA THR A 98 8.12 6.58 -22.10
C THR A 98 8.61 7.53 -21.02
N GLU A 99 9.76 8.14 -21.27
CA GLU A 99 10.33 9.19 -20.42
C GLU A 99 9.36 10.38 -20.32
N ASP A 100 9.03 10.81 -19.10
CA ASP A 100 8.20 11.99 -18.86
C ASP A 100 9.07 13.22 -19.15
N ARG A 101 8.72 13.96 -20.20
CA ARG A 101 9.55 15.01 -20.82
C ARG A 101 9.04 16.40 -20.51
#